data_AF-Q6D485-F1
#
_entry.id   AF-Q6D485-F1
#
_cell.length_a   1.000
_cell.length_b   1.000
_cell.length_c   1.000
_cell.angle_alpha   90.00
_cell.angle_beta   90.00
_cell.angle_gamma   90.00
#
_symmetry.space_group_name_H-M   'P 1'
#
loop_
_entity.id
_entity.type
_entity.pdbx_description
1 polymer ?
#
loop_
_entity_poly.entity_id
_entity_poly.type
_entity_poly.pdbx_seq_one_letter_code
_entity_poly.pdbx_strand_id
1 'polypeptide(L)'
;MGVILDSRPVHHAAPDSVAMREAQRKKPRVPVHAVLTATQPLIRFIGSETLEENLRWFKSWHNKLPQWPEANPFFFIHTPDIGDAPPLAQQLWPLLAEIDPTLPPQPDWPQQATLF
;
A
#
# COMPACT_ATOMS: atom_id res chain seq x y z
N MET A 1 -1.35 16.98 8.81
CA MET A 1 -1.46 15.61 8.26
C MET A 1 -0.06 15.02 8.24
N GLY A 2 0.21 13.96 9.02
CA GLY A 2 1.49 13.25 8.99
C GLY A 2 1.54 12.26 7.83
N VAL A 3 2.72 12.02 7.25
CA VAL A 3 2.91 11.06 6.14
C VAL A 3 3.86 9.97 6.59
N ILE A 4 3.45 8.71 6.41
CA ILE A 4 4.31 7.55 6.62
C ILE A 4 4.56 6.90 5.28
N LEU A 5 5.83 6.81 4.89
CA LEU A 5 6.22 6.15 3.65
C LEU A 5 6.65 4.71 3.92
N ASP A 6 6.07 3.77 3.18
CA ASP A 6 6.56 2.40 3.11
C ASP A 6 7.04 2.09 1.69
N SER A 7 8.36 2.13 1.50
CA SER A 7 9.02 1.75 0.24
C SER A 7 9.74 0.40 0.32
N ARG A 8 9.54 -0.38 1.38
CA ARG A 8 10.16 -1.71 1.50
C ARG A 8 9.78 -2.66 0.35
N PRO A 9 8.51 -2.72 -0.13
CA PRO A 9 8.15 -3.64 -1.21
C PRO A 9 8.93 -3.39 -2.49
N VAL A 10 8.94 -2.15 -2.99
CA VAL A 10 9.67 -1.79 -4.22
C VAL A 10 11.18 -2.04 -4.12
N HIS A 11 11.80 -1.82 -2.94
CA HIS A 11 13.25 -2.02 -2.76
C HIS A 11 13.68 -3.46 -2.50
N HIS A 12 12.76 -4.36 -2.14
CA HIS A 12 13.05 -5.79 -1.95
C HIS A 12 12.63 -6.65 -3.15
N ALA A 13 11.81 -6.11 -4.05
CA ALA A 13 11.43 -6.79 -5.27
C ALA A 13 12.62 -7.00 -6.21
N ALA A 14 12.59 -8.11 -6.95
CA ALA A 14 13.57 -8.40 -7.98
C ALA A 14 13.52 -7.30 -9.08
N PRO A 15 14.66 -6.76 -9.54
CA PRO A 15 14.71 -5.71 -10.55
C PRO A 15 14.52 -6.28 -11.96
N ASP A 16 13.42 -7.00 -12.21
CA ASP A 16 13.22 -7.78 -13.44
C ASP A 16 12.74 -6.92 -14.61
N SER A 17 11.96 -5.86 -14.32
CA SER A 17 11.45 -4.93 -15.34
C SER A 17 12.20 -3.58 -15.35
N VAL A 18 12.03 -2.82 -16.43
CA VAL A 18 12.51 -1.43 -16.52
C VAL A 18 11.75 -0.54 -15.53
N ALA A 19 10.44 -0.70 -15.40
CA ALA A 19 9.59 0.08 -14.49
C ALA A 19 10.00 -0.13 -13.02
N MET A 20 10.30 -1.37 -12.62
CA MET A 20 10.82 -1.70 -11.30
C MET A 20 12.16 -1.03 -11.01
N ARG A 21 13.13 -1.14 -11.94
CA ARG A 21 14.45 -0.50 -11.80
C ARG A 21 14.33 1.02 -11.70
N GLU A 22 13.47 1.63 -12.50
CA GLU A 22 13.16 3.05 -12.43
C GLU A 22 12.56 3.44 -11.09
N ALA A 23 11.59 2.67 -10.60
CA ALA A 23 10.94 2.90 -9.32
C ALA A 23 11.96 2.79 -8.18
N GLN A 24 12.78 1.74 -8.14
CA GLN A 24 13.86 1.60 -7.15
C GLN A 24 14.83 2.77 -7.16
N ARG A 25 15.21 3.29 -8.34
CA ARG A 25 16.10 4.45 -8.46
C ARG A 25 15.47 5.76 -7.97
N LYS A 26 14.18 5.96 -8.24
CA LYS A 26 13.45 7.22 -7.94
C LYS A 26 12.91 7.26 -6.51
N LYS A 27 12.56 6.13 -5.91
CA LYS A 27 11.91 6.07 -4.59
C LYS A 27 12.96 6.08 -3.47
N PRO A 28 12.79 6.88 -2.41
CA PRO A 28 13.76 6.93 -1.33
C PRO A 28 13.81 5.57 -0.60
N ARG A 29 15.02 5.15 -0.23
CA ARG A 29 15.28 3.91 0.51
C ARG A 29 15.44 4.23 1.99
N VAL A 30 14.32 4.38 2.68
CA VAL A 30 14.28 4.73 4.10
C VAL A 30 13.55 3.63 4.91
N PRO A 31 13.96 3.40 6.18
CA PRO A 31 13.16 2.58 7.08
C PRO A 31 11.76 3.14 7.26
N VAL A 32 10.78 2.26 7.44
CA VAL A 32 9.40 2.66 7.71
C VAL A 32 9.29 3.09 9.16
N HIS A 33 8.96 4.36 9.36
CA HIS A 33 8.71 4.93 10.68
C HIS A 33 7.20 4.96 10.94
N ALA A 34 6.64 3.82 11.33
CA ALA A 34 5.21 3.68 11.65
C ALA A 34 4.89 4.25 13.05
N VAL A 35 4.99 5.57 13.18
CA VAL A 35 4.67 6.33 14.38
C VAL A 35 3.47 7.23 14.10
N LEU A 36 2.49 7.22 15.01
CA LEU A 36 1.32 8.08 14.90
C LEU A 36 1.72 9.51 15.28
N THR A 37 1.86 10.39 14.30
CA THR A 37 2.16 11.82 14.51
C THR A 37 0.96 12.72 14.22
N ALA A 38 -0.17 12.14 13.81
CA ALA A 38 -1.43 12.82 13.50
C ALA A 38 -2.60 11.84 13.66
N THR A 39 -3.80 12.35 13.91
CA THR A 39 -5.03 11.55 14.02
C THR A 39 -5.49 10.95 12.70
N GLN A 40 -5.12 11.59 11.58
CA GLN A 40 -5.40 11.13 10.22
C GLN A 40 -4.08 11.04 9.43
N PRO A 41 -3.25 10.00 9.67
CA PRO A 41 -1.99 9.84 8.95
C PRO A 41 -2.24 9.34 7.52
N LEU A 42 -1.44 9.80 6.58
CA LEU A 42 -1.39 9.27 5.22
C LEU A 42 -0.28 8.21 5.13
N ILE A 43 -0.66 6.94 5.00
CA ILE A 43 0.25 5.83 4.73
C ILE A 43 0.43 5.72 3.22
N ARG A 44 1.63 5.98 2.73
CA ARG A 44 2.01 5.82 1.32
C ARG A 44 2.70 4.49 1.14
N PHE A 45 1.97 3.48 0.68
CA PHE A 45 2.47 2.14 0.41
C PHE A 45 2.96 2.04 -1.04
N ILE A 46 4.28 1.91 -1.21
CA ILE A 46 4.92 1.76 -2.52
C ILE A 46 5.12 0.28 -2.79
N GLY A 47 4.16 -0.30 -3.51
CA GLY A 47 4.13 -1.71 -3.86
C GLY A 47 5.23 -2.11 -4.86
N SER A 48 5.39 -3.42 -4.98
CA SER A 48 6.12 -4.12 -6.03
C SER A 48 5.20 -4.46 -7.21
N GLU A 49 5.74 -5.13 -8.23
CA GLU A 49 4.99 -5.66 -9.39
C GLU A 49 4.23 -6.96 -9.07
N THR A 50 4.53 -7.63 -7.96
CA THR A 50 3.90 -8.91 -7.64
C THR A 50 2.92 -8.77 -6.47
N LEU A 51 1.73 -9.38 -6.61
CA LEU A 51 0.74 -9.38 -5.54
C LEU A 51 1.27 -10.07 -4.28
N GLU A 52 2.01 -11.18 -4.42
CA GLU A 52 2.52 -11.95 -3.29
C GLU A 52 3.47 -11.12 -2.40
N GLU A 53 4.41 -10.39 -3.00
CA GLU A 53 5.32 -9.52 -2.26
C GLU A 53 4.55 -8.38 -1.58
N ASN A 54 3.58 -7.80 -2.27
CA ASN A 54 2.74 -6.74 -1.69
C ASN A 54 1.96 -7.23 -0.46
N LEU A 55 1.35 -8.41 -0.53
CA LEU A 55 0.65 -9.04 0.60
C LEU A 55 1.61 -9.35 1.76
N ARG A 56 2.81 -9.86 1.46
CA ARG A 56 3.86 -10.13 2.47
C ARG A 56 4.21 -8.88 3.26
N TRP A 57 4.40 -7.75 2.59
CA TRP A 57 4.73 -6.49 3.25
C TRP A 57 3.53 -5.85 3.94
N PHE A 58 2.34 -5.99 3.36
CA PHE A 58 1.09 -5.51 3.97
C PHE A 58 0.82 -6.18 5.31
N LYS A 59 1.25 -7.42 5.54
CA LYS A 59 1.15 -8.10 6.85
C LYS A 59 1.70 -7.26 8.02
N SER A 60 2.74 -6.45 7.78
CA SER A 60 3.24 -5.51 8.81
C SER A 60 2.20 -4.47 9.20
N TRP A 61 1.47 -3.94 8.22
CA TRP A 61 0.39 -2.98 8.43
C TRP A 61 -0.83 -3.62 9.04
N HIS A 62 -1.17 -4.84 8.62
CA HIS A 62 -2.25 -5.62 9.21
C HIS A 62 -2.09 -5.78 10.73
N ASN A 63 -0.86 -6.01 11.19
CA ASN A 63 -0.57 -6.12 12.63
C ASN A 63 -0.45 -4.76 13.34
N LYS A 64 -0.18 -3.68 12.59
CA LYS A 64 0.09 -2.35 13.16
C LYS A 64 -1.17 -1.50 13.32
N LEU A 65 -2.06 -1.50 12.33
CA LEU A 65 -3.26 -0.68 12.31
C LEU A 65 -4.19 -0.90 13.52
N PRO A 66 -4.42 -2.14 14.02
CA PRO A 66 -5.21 -2.36 15.24
C PRO A 66 -4.64 -1.68 16.51
N GLN A 67 -3.35 -1.31 16.50
CA GLN A 67 -2.70 -0.64 17.62
C GLN A 67 -3.00 0.88 17.66
N TRP A 68 -3.73 1.40 16.67
CA TRP A 68 -4.09 2.81 16.53
C TRP A 68 -5.60 3.03 16.56
N PRO A 69 -6.31 2.67 17.64
CA PRO A 69 -7.77 2.64 17.69
C PRO A 69 -8.44 4.01 17.50
N GLU A 70 -7.73 5.10 17.79
CA GLU A 70 -8.24 6.47 17.65
C GLU A 70 -7.81 7.14 16.33
N ALA A 71 -7.02 6.45 15.51
CA ALA A 71 -6.53 6.99 14.25
C ALA A 71 -7.47 6.61 13.11
N ASN A 72 -7.63 7.52 12.16
CA ASN A 72 -8.32 7.28 10.90
C ASN A 72 -7.32 7.41 9.73
N PRO A 73 -6.52 6.36 9.46
CA PRO A 73 -5.45 6.41 8.47
C PRO A 73 -5.99 6.40 7.03
N PHE A 74 -5.37 7.19 6.16
CA PHE A 74 -5.55 7.10 4.72
C PHE A 74 -4.48 6.20 4.13
N PHE A 75 -4.87 5.15 3.40
CA PHE A 75 -3.94 4.22 2.77
C PHE A 75 -3.84 4.51 1.27
N PHE A 76 -2.71 5.07 0.83
CA PHE A 76 -2.44 5.42 -0.56
C PHE A 76 -1.49 4.41 -1.20
N ILE A 77 -1.97 3.72 -2.23
CA ILE A 77 -1.23 2.67 -2.95
C ILE A 77 -0.57 3.26 -4.19
N HIS A 78 0.70 2.92 -4.40
CA HIS A 78 1.43 3.25 -5.61
C HIS A 78 2.28 2.06 -6.05
N THR A 79 2.13 1.61 -7.29
CA THR A 79 2.94 0.52 -7.89
C THR A 79 3.90 1.09 -8.94
N PRO A 80 4.96 0.36 -9.34
CA PRO A 80 5.96 0.84 -10.30
C PRO A 80 5.37 1.26 -11.64
N ASP A 81 4.40 0.50 -12.16
CA ASP A 81 3.72 0.77 -13.43
C ASP A 81 2.37 1.52 -13.27
N ILE A 82 1.97 1.83 -12.03
CA ILE A 82 0.66 2.45 -11.67
C ILE A 82 -0.56 1.57 -11.99
N GLY A 83 -0.55 0.80 -13.08
CA GLY A 83 -1.63 -0.06 -13.54
C GLY A 83 -2.04 -1.14 -12.53
N ASP A 84 -1.10 -1.62 -11.71
CA ASP A 84 -1.38 -2.62 -10.69
C ASP A 84 -1.95 -2.06 -9.38
N ALA A 85 -2.06 -0.73 -9.24
CA ALA A 85 -2.57 -0.12 -8.00
C ALA A 85 -4.06 -0.47 -7.74
N PRO A 86 -4.99 -0.41 -8.72
CA PRO A 86 -6.38 -0.81 -8.50
C PRO A 86 -6.55 -2.31 -8.17
N PRO A 87 -5.95 -3.27 -8.92
CA PRO A 87 -5.98 -4.68 -8.53
C PRO A 87 -5.45 -4.90 -7.11
N LEU A 88 -4.34 -4.25 -6.74
CA LEU A 88 -3.80 -4.36 -5.39
C LEU A 88 -4.78 -3.81 -4.33
N ALA A 89 -5.42 -2.67 -4.58
CA ALA A 89 -6.42 -2.11 -3.67
C ALA A 89 -7.58 -3.10 -3.43
N GLN A 90 -8.06 -3.76 -4.48
CA GLN A 90 -9.11 -4.78 -4.37
C GLN A 90 -8.69 -5.97 -3.51
N GLN A 91 -7.43 -6.40 -3.61
CA GLN A 91 -6.90 -7.51 -2.82
C GLN A 91 -6.63 -7.13 -1.35
N LEU A 92 -6.28 -5.87 -1.08
CA LEU A 92 -6.04 -5.38 0.28
C LEU A 92 -7.34 -5.02 1.03
N TRP A 93 -8.40 -4.66 0.31
CA TRP A 93 -9.69 -4.27 0.91
C TRP A 93 -10.25 -5.29 1.92
N PRO A 94 -10.38 -6.60 1.61
CA PRO A 94 -10.88 -7.56 2.60
C PRO A 94 -10.00 -7.64 3.85
N LEU A 95 -8.68 -7.54 3.69
CA LEU A 95 -7.73 -7.55 4.81
C LEU A 95 -7.85 -6.29 5.67
N LEU A 96 -8.21 -5.15 5.08
CA LEU A 96 -8.51 -3.92 5.82
C LEU A 96 -9.84 -4.04 6.57
N ALA A 97 -10.86 -4.66 5.97
CA ALA A 97 -12.15 -4.89 6.60
C ALA A 97 -12.05 -5.89 7.78
N GLU A 98 -11.09 -6.81 7.78
CA GLU A 98 -10.77 -7.66 8.93
C GLU A 98 -10.22 -6.86 10.14
N ILE A 99 -9.50 -5.77 9.86
CA ILE A 99 -8.90 -4.90 10.88
C ILE A 99 -9.93 -3.92 11.44
N ASP A 100 -10.73 -3.32 10.55
CA ASP A 100 -11.72 -2.31 10.86
C ASP A 100 -13.10 -2.73 10.33
N PRO A 101 -13.96 -3.30 11.19
CA PRO A 101 -15.31 -3.68 10.81
C PRO A 101 -16.22 -2.50 10.43
N THR A 102 -15.79 -1.26 10.67
CA THR A 102 -16.53 -0.05 10.30
C THR A 102 -16.25 0.43 8.88
N LEU A 103 -15.26 -0.19 8.20
CA LEU A 103 -14.98 0.08 6.80
C LEU A 103 -16.25 -0.18 5.96
N PRO A 104 -16.57 0.68 4.98
CA PRO A 104 -17.69 0.40 4.08
C PRO A 104 -17.49 -0.94 3.36
N PRO A 105 -18.59 -1.53 2.84
CA PRO A 105 -18.46 -2.68 1.94
C PRO A 105 -17.53 -2.34 0.78
N GLN A 106 -16.94 -3.39 0.19
CA GLN A 106 -16.07 -3.23 -0.97
C GLN A 106 -16.73 -2.32 -2.01
N PRO A 107 -16.06 -1.21 -2.41
CA PRO A 107 -16.59 -0.32 -3.42
C PRO A 107 -16.87 -1.07 -4.72
N ASP A 108 -17.84 -0.57 -5.49
CA ASP A 108 -18.01 -0.99 -6.87
C ASP A 108 -16.86 -0.41 -7.70
N TRP A 109 -15.74 -1.14 -7.72
CA TRP A 109 -14.54 -0.70 -8.41
C TRP A 109 -14.77 -0.79 -9.92
N PRO A 110 -14.61 0.31 -10.68
CA PRO A 110 -14.71 0.23 -12.13
C PRO A 110 -13.64 -0.73 -12.64
N GLN A 111 -14.08 -1.80 -13.30
CA GLN A 111 -13.18 -2.74 -13.96
C GLN A 111 -12.71 -2.11 -15.27
N GLN A 112 -11.53 -1.51 -15.25
CA GLN A 112 -10.90 -1.02 -16.46
C GLN A 112 -10.16 -2.19 -17.13
N ALA A 113 -10.88 -2.90 -18.00
CA ALA A 113 -10.37 -4.08 -18.71
C ALA A 113 -9.33 -3.74 -19.81
N THR A 114 -9.29 -2.47 -20.25
CA THR A 114 -8.35 -1.99 -21.27
C THR A 114 -7.75 -0.64 -20.89
N LEU A 115 -6.46 -0.48 -21.17
CA LEU A 115 -5.76 0.81 -21.09
C LEU A 115 -6.01 1.68 -22.34
N PHE A 116 -7.15 1.51 -23.02
CA PHE A 116 -7.66 2.35 -24.11
C PHE A 116 -9.18 2.19 -24.21
#